data_AF-A0A660RDR1-F1
#
_entry.id   AF-A0A660RDR1-F1
#
_cell.length_a   1.000
_cell.length_b   1.000
_cell.length_c   1.000
_cell.angle_alpha   90.00
_cell.angle_beta   90.00
_cell.angle_gamma   90.00
#
_symmetry.space_group_name_H-M   'P 1'
#
loop_
_entity.id
_entity.type
_entity.pdbx_description
1 polymer ?
#
loop_
_entity_poly.entity_id
_entity_poly.type
_entity_poly.pdbx_seq_one_letter_code
_entity_poly.pdbx_strand_id
1 'polypeptide(L)'
;MLSTRNAYASYRERQIMTAPPEYLVALIYKEAILHCKKALEYFNTKDISAISNSIIKVESLIIELLSSLDEEKGGEIAKNLKTLYLYMYRLLVDANVKKNEAGVKEVLSLLEELAATWDEAVKKTVVSTHSGDKEGTNSAIRKS
;
A
#
# COMPACT_ATOMS: atom_id res chain seq x y z
N MET A 1 35.17 14.10 -8.92
CA MET A 1 33.99 14.86 -8.48
C MET A 1 33.06 13.92 -7.74
N LEU A 2 32.71 14.23 -6.49
CA LEU A 2 31.96 13.37 -5.57
C LEU A 2 30.55 13.07 -6.09
N SER A 3 30.25 11.78 -6.24
CA SER A 3 28.96 11.25 -6.68
C SER A 3 27.91 11.38 -5.55
N THR A 4 27.21 12.51 -5.52
CA THR A 4 26.16 12.85 -4.53
C THR A 4 24.77 12.34 -4.94
N ARG A 5 24.67 11.26 -5.71
CA ARG A 5 23.37 10.71 -6.15
C ARG A 5 22.86 9.52 -5.31
N ASN A 6 23.58 9.10 -4.25
CA ASN A 6 23.30 7.80 -3.61
C ASN A 6 22.85 7.84 -2.13
N ALA A 7 22.87 8.97 -1.43
CA ALA A 7 22.51 8.99 0.01
C ALA A 7 20.99 8.82 0.26
N TYR A 8 20.14 9.47 -0.55
CA TYR A 8 18.67 9.36 -0.44
C TYR A 8 18.12 8.00 -0.88
N ALA A 9 18.73 7.39 -1.91
CA ALA A 9 18.38 6.04 -2.36
C ALA A 9 18.74 5.01 -1.29
N SER A 10 19.97 5.07 -0.76
CA SER A 10 20.45 4.20 0.33
C SER A 10 19.63 4.33 1.61
N TYR A 11 19.08 5.52 1.90
CA TYR A 11 18.23 5.74 3.08
C TYR A 11 16.84 5.12 2.93
N ARG A 12 16.20 5.25 1.75
CA ARG A 12 14.95 4.54 1.43
C ARG A 12 15.13 3.04 1.47
N GLU A 13 16.21 2.54 0.89
CA GLU A 13 16.54 1.11 0.85
C GLU A 13 16.71 0.52 2.26
N ARG A 14 17.40 1.22 3.17
CA ARG A 14 17.54 0.80 4.58
C ARG A 14 16.23 0.87 5.37
N GLN A 15 15.38 1.87 5.10
CA GLN A 15 14.05 1.92 5.72
C GLN A 15 13.15 0.78 5.24
N ILE A 16 13.19 0.43 3.95
CA ILE A 16 12.44 -0.70 3.39
C ILE A 16 12.90 -2.03 4.01
N MET A 17 14.22 -2.22 4.20
CA MET A 17 14.77 -3.46 4.77
C MET A 17 14.50 -3.70 6.26
N THR A 18 14.16 -2.65 7.02
CA THR A 18 13.90 -2.74 8.48
C THR A 18 12.48 -2.35 8.86
N ALA A 19 11.65 -2.02 7.87
CA ALA A 19 10.27 -1.63 8.07
C ALA A 19 9.42 -2.83 8.51
N PRO A 20 8.46 -2.61 9.43
CA PRO A 20 7.40 -3.57 9.68
C PRO A 20 6.65 -3.91 8.38
N PRO A 21 6.22 -5.16 8.17
CA PRO A 21 5.47 -5.58 6.97
C PRO A 21 4.28 -4.67 6.65
N GLU A 22 3.62 -4.12 7.68
CA GLU A 22 2.46 -3.24 7.56
C GLU A 22 2.81 -1.89 6.89
N TYR A 23 4.05 -1.41 7.08
CA TYR A 23 4.55 -0.19 6.44
C TYR A 23 4.90 -0.42 4.97
N LEU A 24 5.36 -1.63 4.62
CA LEU A 24 5.61 -2.01 3.22
C LEU A 24 4.31 -2.04 2.42
N VAL A 25 3.23 -2.59 2.98
CA VAL A 25 1.89 -2.57 2.36
C VAL A 25 1.41 -1.14 2.13
N ALA A 26 1.57 -0.25 3.12
CA ALA A 26 1.20 1.16 2.99
C ALA A 26 2.00 1.89 1.90
N LEU A 27 3.29 1.55 1.74
CA LEU A 27 4.13 2.06 0.65
C LEU A 27 3.63 1.60 -0.73
N ILE A 28 3.27 0.31 -0.86
CA ILE A 28 2.76 -0.24 -2.11
C ILE A 28 1.46 0.46 -2.52
N TYR A 29 0.52 0.71 -1.59
CA TYR A 29 -0.69 1.48 -1.91
C TYR A 29 -0.37 2.89 -2.40
N LYS A 30 0.55 3.60 -1.72
CA LYS A 30 0.96 4.96 -2.13
C LYS A 30 1.58 4.97 -3.53
N GLU A 31 2.42 3.99 -3.83
CA GLU A 31 3.04 3.87 -5.16
C GLU A 31 2.00 3.52 -6.23
N ALA A 32 1.06 2.62 -5.94
CA ALA A 32 -0.01 2.25 -6.86
C ALA A 32 -0.91 3.45 -7.19
N ILE A 33 -1.35 4.21 -6.17
CA ILE A 33 -2.13 5.44 -6.32
C ILE A 33 -1.39 6.47 -7.18
N LEU A 34 -0.09 6.67 -6.93
CA LEU A 34 0.75 7.58 -7.72
C LEU A 34 0.77 7.19 -9.19
N HIS A 35 0.93 5.90 -9.50
CA HIS A 35 0.97 5.42 -10.88
C HIS A 35 -0.40 5.44 -11.57
N CYS A 36 -1.50 5.21 -10.86
CA CYS A 36 -2.85 5.46 -11.36
C CYS A 36 -3.02 6.93 -11.78
N LYS A 37 -2.63 7.89 -10.92
CA LYS A 37 -2.71 9.33 -11.21
C LYS A 37 -1.88 9.72 -12.44
N LYS A 38 -0.65 9.20 -12.54
CA LYS A 38 0.19 9.38 -13.74
C LYS A 38 -0.45 8.83 -15.01
N ALA A 39 -1.02 7.63 -14.95
CA ALA A 39 -1.71 7.05 -16.10
C ALA A 39 -2.85 7.98 -16.58
N LEU A 40 -3.65 8.51 -15.66
CA LEU A 40 -4.73 9.46 -15.95
C LEU A 40 -4.21 10.79 -16.52
N GLU A 41 -3.09 11.31 -16.05
CA GLU A 41 -2.43 12.47 -16.66
C GLU A 41 -2.00 12.19 -18.11
N TYR A 42 -1.43 11.01 -18.38
CA TYR A 42 -1.04 10.63 -19.73
C TYR A 42 -2.22 10.35 -20.67
N PHE A 43 -3.39 9.98 -20.13
CA PHE A 43 -4.64 9.96 -20.91
C PHE A 43 -5.00 11.34 -21.45
N ASN A 44 -4.78 12.41 -20.68
CA ASN A 44 -5.04 13.78 -21.13
C ASN A 44 -4.09 14.21 -22.26
N THR A 45 -2.82 13.80 -22.19
CA THR A 45 -1.81 14.11 -23.22
C THR A 45 -1.80 13.13 -24.39
N LYS A 46 -2.61 12.06 -24.32
CA LYS A 46 -2.70 10.96 -25.30
C LYS A 46 -1.37 10.22 -25.52
N ASP A 47 -0.50 10.18 -24.52
CA ASP A 47 0.74 9.40 -24.57
C ASP A 47 0.46 7.92 -24.27
N ILE A 48 0.17 7.16 -25.34
CA ILE A 48 -0.19 5.75 -25.27
C ILE A 48 0.88 4.88 -24.60
N SER A 49 2.16 5.19 -24.81
CA SER A 49 3.26 4.42 -24.22
C SER A 49 3.34 4.70 -22.71
N ALA A 50 3.29 5.98 -22.32
CA ALA A 50 3.34 6.37 -20.92
C ALA A 50 2.10 5.91 -20.12
N ILE A 51 0.91 5.90 -20.74
CA ILE A 51 -0.30 5.27 -20.19
C ILE A 51 -0.02 3.80 -19.90
N SER A 52 0.42 3.05 -20.91
CA SER A 52 0.62 1.59 -20.78
C SER A 52 1.66 1.25 -19.72
N ASN A 53 2.79 1.96 -19.72
CA ASN A 53 3.86 1.76 -18.75
C ASN A 53 3.39 2.07 -17.31
N SER A 54 2.57 3.10 -17.14
CA SER A 54 2.03 3.45 -15.82
C SER A 54 1.03 2.41 -15.33
N ILE A 55 0.14 1.91 -16.20
CA ILE A 55 -0.83 0.87 -15.85
C ILE A 55 -0.12 -0.45 -15.50
N ILE A 56 0.85 -0.90 -16.31
CA ILE A 56 1.64 -2.12 -16.05
C ILE A 56 2.36 -2.02 -14.69
N LYS A 57 2.81 -0.82 -14.32
CA LYS A 57 3.41 -0.60 -13.01
C LYS A 57 2.39 -0.80 -11.88
N VAL A 58 1.17 -0.30 -12.01
CA VAL A 58 0.10 -0.57 -11.03
C VAL A 58 -0.24 -2.07 -10.98
N GLU A 59 -0.36 -2.73 -12.12
CA GLU A 59 -0.60 -4.18 -12.21
C GLU A 59 0.46 -4.99 -11.43
N SER A 60 1.74 -4.63 -11.57
CA SER A 60 2.84 -5.30 -10.82
C SER A 60 2.73 -5.12 -9.30
N LEU A 61 2.31 -3.94 -8.84
CA LEU A 61 2.12 -3.64 -7.42
C LEU A 61 0.92 -4.40 -6.85
N ILE A 62 -0.15 -4.57 -7.63
CA ILE A 62 -1.30 -5.39 -7.23
C ILE A 62 -0.91 -6.87 -7.11
N ILE A 63 -0.06 -7.38 -8.01
CA ILE A 63 0.49 -8.74 -7.91
C ILE A 63 1.33 -8.86 -6.63
N GLU A 64 2.14 -7.87 -6.30
CA GLU A 64 2.93 -7.86 -5.06
C GLU A 64 2.04 -7.89 -3.81
N LEU A 65 0.95 -7.10 -3.78
CA LEU A 65 -0.06 -7.16 -2.73
C LEU A 65 -0.69 -8.55 -2.63
N LEU A 66 -1.04 -9.17 -3.75
CA LEU A 66 -1.58 -10.54 -3.80
C LEU A 66 -0.60 -11.55 -3.20
N SER A 67 0.68 -11.46 -3.56
CA SER A 67 1.72 -12.36 -3.04
C SER A 67 2.02 -12.15 -1.55
N SER A 68 1.66 -10.99 -0.99
CA SER A 68 1.82 -10.70 0.44
C SER A 68 0.71 -11.23 1.34
N LEU A 69 -0.41 -11.73 0.77
CA LEU A 69 -1.54 -12.22 1.55
C LEU A 69 -1.27 -13.60 2.16
N ASP A 70 -1.52 -13.73 3.47
CA ASP A 70 -1.53 -15.00 4.19
C ASP A 70 -3.00 -15.41 4.43
N GLU A 71 -3.54 -16.31 3.59
CA GLU A 71 -4.93 -16.77 3.70
C GLU A 71 -5.18 -17.68 4.91
N GLU A 72 -4.14 -18.34 5.43
CA GLU A 72 -4.26 -19.21 6.61
C GLU A 72 -4.45 -18.36 7.88
N LYS A 73 -3.64 -17.31 8.04
CA LYS A 73 -3.74 -16.40 9.19
C LYS A 73 -4.81 -15.33 9.01
N GLY A 74 -4.97 -14.82 7.80
CA GLY A 74 -5.88 -13.72 7.49
C GLY A 74 -7.33 -14.14 7.25
N GLY A 75 -7.60 -15.44 7.11
CA GLY A 75 -8.96 -16.00 7.03
C GLY A 75 -9.82 -15.34 5.96
N GLU A 76 -11.03 -14.92 6.34
CA GLU A 76 -11.99 -14.29 5.43
C GLU A 76 -11.52 -12.95 4.88
N ILE A 77 -10.80 -12.15 5.68
CA ILE A 77 -10.29 -10.84 5.26
C ILE A 77 -9.29 -11.01 4.12
N ALA A 78 -8.34 -11.94 4.26
CA ALA A 78 -7.36 -12.21 3.21
C ALA A 78 -8.02 -12.70 1.91
N LYS A 79 -9.06 -13.54 2.00
CA LYS A 79 -9.83 -14.00 0.83
C LYS A 79 -10.58 -12.88 0.13
N ASN A 80 -11.17 -11.96 0.91
CA ASN A 80 -11.87 -10.80 0.37
C ASN A 80 -10.89 -9.83 -0.32
N LEU A 81 -9.74 -9.56 0.30
CA LEU A 81 -8.67 -8.74 -0.30
C LEU A 81 -8.14 -9.36 -1.59
N LYS A 82 -7.89 -10.68 -1.60
CA LYS A 82 -7.48 -11.40 -2.81
C LYS A 82 -8.48 -11.22 -3.95
N THR A 83 -9.77 -11.39 -3.66
CA THR A 83 -10.83 -11.22 -4.65
C THR A 83 -10.85 -9.80 -5.21
N LEU A 84 -10.72 -8.80 -4.33
CA LEU A 84 -10.72 -7.40 -4.72
C LEU A 84 -9.47 -7.02 -5.54
N TYR A 85 -8.28 -7.51 -5.17
CA TYR A 85 -7.05 -7.29 -5.94
C TYR A 85 -7.10 -7.95 -7.32
N LEU A 86 -7.63 -9.17 -7.43
CA LEU A 86 -7.82 -9.83 -8.73
C LEU A 86 -8.81 -9.07 -9.61
N TYR A 87 -9.86 -8.51 -9.02
CA TYR A 87 -10.80 -7.65 -9.73
C TYR A 87 -10.12 -6.39 -10.27
N MET A 88 -9.38 -5.66 -9.42
CA MET A 88 -8.62 -4.48 -9.84
C MET A 88 -7.61 -4.80 -10.95
N TYR A 89 -6.87 -5.91 -10.83
CA TYR A 89 -5.94 -6.35 -11.86
C TYR A 89 -6.62 -6.55 -13.22
N ARG A 90 -7.78 -7.23 -13.25
CA ARG A 90 -8.56 -7.43 -14.48
C ARG A 90 -9.04 -6.12 -15.07
N LEU A 91 -9.53 -5.19 -14.23
CA LEU A 91 -9.92 -3.86 -14.69
C LEU A 91 -8.76 -3.09 -15.33
N LEU A 92 -7.55 -3.16 -14.75
CA LEU A 92 -6.36 -2.50 -15.31
C LEU A 92 -5.95 -3.11 -16.65
N VAL A 93 -5.95 -4.44 -16.77
CA VAL A 93 -5.65 -5.12 -18.04
C VAL A 93 -6.62 -4.67 -19.12
N ASP A 94 -7.93 -4.68 -18.82
CA ASP A 94 -8.97 -4.22 -19.74
C ASP A 94 -8.82 -2.74 -20.09
N ALA A 95 -8.56 -1.90 -19.09
CA ALA A 95 -8.32 -0.46 -19.26
C ALA A 95 -7.11 -0.20 -20.14
N ASN A 96 -6.05 -0.99 -20.00
CA ASN A 96 -4.83 -0.87 -20.79
C ASN A 96 -5.08 -1.29 -22.24
N VAL A 97 -5.70 -2.46 -22.46
CA VAL A 97 -6.00 -2.97 -23.81
C VAL A 97 -6.93 -2.01 -24.56
N LYS A 98 -8.00 -1.55 -23.90
CA LYS A 98 -9.02 -0.68 -24.52
C LYS A 98 -8.67 0.80 -24.47
N LYS A 99 -7.58 1.17 -23.80
CA LYS A 99 -7.21 2.56 -23.46
C LYS A 99 -8.41 3.32 -22.88
N ASN A 100 -9.01 2.71 -21.86
CA ASN A 100 -10.16 3.26 -21.15
C ASN A 100 -9.74 3.79 -19.77
N GLU A 101 -9.77 5.11 -19.60
CA GLU A 101 -9.45 5.75 -18.33
C GLU A 101 -10.41 5.40 -17.18
N ALA A 102 -11.65 4.98 -17.47
CA ALA A 102 -12.66 4.69 -16.45
C ALA A 102 -12.21 3.54 -15.52
N GLY A 103 -11.62 2.48 -16.08
CA GLY A 103 -11.10 1.37 -15.28
C GLY A 103 -9.94 1.78 -14.36
N VAL A 104 -9.10 2.73 -14.82
CA VAL A 104 -8.02 3.28 -13.98
C VAL A 104 -8.58 4.17 -12.86
N LYS A 105 -9.63 4.96 -13.13
CA LYS A 105 -10.31 5.80 -12.13
C LYS A 105 -10.97 4.95 -11.03
N GLU A 106 -11.60 3.85 -11.42
CA GLU A 106 -12.22 2.92 -10.46
C GLU A 106 -11.19 2.27 -9.55
N VAL A 107 -10.11 1.75 -10.13
CA VAL A 107 -9.00 1.15 -9.36
C VAL A 107 -8.34 2.19 -8.44
N LEU A 108 -8.16 3.42 -8.91
CA LEU A 108 -7.66 4.52 -8.08
C LEU A 108 -8.54 4.74 -6.84
N SER A 109 -9.86 4.82 -7.01
CA SER A 109 -10.80 5.00 -5.91
C SER A 109 -10.71 3.87 -4.88
N LEU A 110 -10.67 2.62 -5.35
CA LEU A 110 -10.56 1.44 -4.47
C LEU A 110 -9.24 1.44 -3.68
N LEU A 111 -8.13 1.80 -4.34
CA LEU A 111 -6.83 1.91 -3.68
C LEU A 111 -6.81 3.03 -2.63
N GLU A 112 -7.44 4.18 -2.90
CA GLU A 112 -7.53 5.28 -1.94
C GLU A 112 -8.35 4.91 -0.69
N GLU A 113 -9.47 4.19 -0.86
CA GLU A 113 -10.30 3.69 0.24
C GLU A 113 -9.56 2.64 1.09
N LEU A 114 -8.88 1.69 0.45
CA LEU A 114 -8.07 0.68 1.15
C LEU A 114 -6.90 1.32 1.90
N ALA A 115 -6.19 2.28 1.28
CA ALA A 115 -5.10 3.00 1.93
C ALA A 115 -5.56 3.75 3.19
N ALA A 116 -6.72 4.43 3.11
CA ALA A 116 -7.30 5.12 4.26
C ALA A 116 -7.64 4.14 5.40
N THR A 117 -8.27 3.02 5.06
CA THR A 117 -8.62 1.96 6.02
C THR A 117 -7.38 1.34 6.67
N TRP A 118 -6.32 1.12 5.88
CA TRP A 118 -5.06 0.55 6.36
C TRP A 118 -4.33 1.50 7.32
N ASP A 119 -4.26 2.79 6.99
CA ASP A 119 -3.67 3.81 7.86
C ASP A 119 -4.40 3.89 9.22
N GLU A 120 -5.72 3.71 9.23
CA GLU A 120 -6.49 3.63 10.48
C GLU A 120 -6.20 2.36 11.29
N ALA A 121 -6.07 1.21 10.63
CA ALA A 121 -5.75 -0.06 11.28
C ALA A 121 -4.35 -0.03 11.93
N VAL A 122 -3.35 0.50 11.21
CA VAL A 122 -1.97 0.65 11.71
C VAL A 122 -1.89 1.66 12.87
N LYS A 123 -2.68 2.74 12.84
CA LYS A 123 -2.74 3.67 13.99
C LYS A 123 -3.30 3.00 15.25
N LYS A 124 -4.31 2.14 15.13
CA LYS A 124 -4.90 1.43 16.28
C LYS A 124 -3.93 0.44 16.93
N THR A 125 -3.10 -0.25 16.15
CA THR A 125 -2.11 -1.21 16.68
C THR A 125 -0.96 -0.53 17.43
N VAL A 126 -0.56 0.68 17.02
CA VAL A 126 0.47 1.48 17.73
C VAL A 126 -0.05 2.10 19.03
N VAL A 127 -1.34 2.45 19.11
CA VAL A 127 -1.93 3.02 20.35
C VAL A 127 -2.19 1.96 21.42
N SER A 128 -2.52 0.72 21.03
CA SER A 128 -2.74 -0.37 21.99
C SER A 128 -1.47 -0.86 22.69
N THR A 129 -0.28 -0.60 22.13
CA THR A 129 1.00 -1.00 22.73
C THR A 129 1.56 0.03 23.73
N HIS A 130 0.95 1.20 23.87
CA HIS A 130 1.41 2.25 24.80
C HIS A 130 0.47 2.53 25.98
N SER A 131 -0.64 1.79 26.10
CA SER A 131 -1.68 2.02 27.11
C SER A 131 -1.66 1.00 28.26
N GLY A 132 -0.76 0.02 28.25
CA GLY A 132 -0.75 -1.11 29.21
C GLY A 132 0.12 -0.95 30.47
N ASP A 133 0.98 0.08 30.57
CA ASP A 133 2.05 0.12 31.59
C ASP A 133 1.82 1.14 32.73
N LYS A 134 0.57 1.47 33.08
CA LYS A 134 0.29 2.35 34.24
C LYS A 134 -0.84 1.87 35.14
N GLU A 135 -0.90 0.60 35.50
CA GLU A 135 -1.71 0.15 36.64
C GLU A 135 -1.04 -1.03 37.34
N GLY A 136 -0.03 -0.75 38.18
CA GLY A 136 0.66 -1.84 38.85
C GLY A 136 1.77 -1.51 39.84
N THR A 137 1.85 -0.31 40.45
CA THR A 137 2.87 -0.06 41.49
C THR A 137 2.49 1.04 42.49
N ASN A 138 1.35 0.95 43.20
CA ASN A 138 1.30 1.58 44.53
C ASN A 138 0.18 1.08 45.45
N SER A 139 0.39 -0.04 46.14
CA SER A 139 -0.19 -0.25 47.50
C SER A 139 0.45 -1.45 48.19
N ALA A 140 1.78 -1.49 48.24
CA ALA A 140 2.51 -2.49 49.02
C ALA A 140 3.65 -1.87 49.84
N ILE A 141 3.48 -0.66 50.36
CA ILE A 141 4.36 -0.15 51.42
C ILE A 141 3.55 0.69 52.41
N ARG A 142 3.07 0.05 53.47
CA ARG A 142 3.10 0.55 54.87
C ARG A 142 2.58 -0.55 55.79
N LYS A 143 3.50 -1.39 56.26
CA LYS A 143 3.39 -2.03 57.57
C LYS A 143 3.93 -1.05 58.60
N SER A 144 3.13 -0.69 59.60
CA SER A 144 3.50 -0.32 60.97
C SER A 144 2.21 -0.20 61.76
#